data_AF-A0A932HJU2-F1
#
_entry.id   AF-A0A932HJU2-F1
#
_cell.length_a   1.000
_cell.length_b   1.000
_cell.length_c   1.000
_cell.angle_alpha   90.00
_cell.angle_beta   90.00
_cell.angle_gamma   90.00
#
_symmetry.space_group_name_H-M   'P 1'
#
loop_
_entity.id
_entity.type
_entity.pdbx_description
1 polymer ?
#
loop_
_entity_poly.entity_id
_entity_poly.type
_entity_poly.pdbx_seq_one_letter_code
_entity_poly.pdbx_strand_id
1 'polypeptide(L)' 'MRERGSLVLGIVMAVIAGLIIAGPVSALEVGQKAPDFTLIAPGGKQVKLANLLGKGPVVIYTFIQAFSAT' A
#
# COMPACT_ATOMS: atom_id res chain seq x y z
N MET A 1 -9.88 -33.60 -22.83
CA MET A 1 -8.71 -33.20 -21.98
C MET A 1 -8.00 -31.93 -22.48
N ARG A 2 -7.93 -31.67 -23.81
CA ARG A 2 -7.29 -30.47 -24.40
C ARG A 2 -8.00 -29.13 -24.12
N GLU A 3 -9.33 -29.13 -23.99
CA GLU A 3 -10.13 -27.91 -23.77
C GLU A 3 -9.96 -27.30 -22.37
N ARG A 4 -9.77 -28.17 -21.35
CA ARG A 4 -9.47 -27.73 -19.98
C ARG A 4 -8.10 -27.06 -19.87
N GLY A 5 -7.12 -27.55 -20.62
CA GLY A 5 -5.77 -26.95 -20.65
C GLY A 5 -5.76 -25.57 -21.31
N SER A 6 -6.57 -25.36 -22.35
CA SER A 6 -6.68 -24.07 -23.05
C SER A 6 -7.30 -22.98 -22.16
N LEU A 7 -8.31 -23.32 -21.36
CA LEU A 7 -8.94 -22.37 -20.42
C LEU A 7 -8.01 -21.98 -19.28
N VAL A 8 -7.28 -22.94 -18.71
CA VAL A 8 -6.31 -22.68 -17.65
C VAL A 8 -5.19 -21.76 -18.15
N LEU A 9 -4.68 -22.00 -19.36
CA LEU A 9 -3.66 -21.16 -19.96
C LEU A 9 -4.16 -19.73 -20.22
N GLY A 10 -5.40 -19.57 -20.69
CA GLY A 10 -6.01 -18.26 -20.90
C GLY A 10 -6.15 -17.44 -19.60
N ILE A 11 -6.56 -18.10 -18.51
CA ILE A 11 -6.66 -17.45 -17.19
C ILE A 11 -5.29 -17.04 -16.68
N VAL A 12 -4.29 -17.93 -16.78
CA VAL A 12 -2.91 -17.62 -16.37
C VAL A 12 -2.36 -16.43 -17.16
N MET A 13 -2.59 -16.38 -18.47
CA MET A 13 -2.15 -15.26 -19.30
C MET A 13 -2.86 -13.95 -18.95
N ALA A 14 -4.16 -14.00 -18.63
CA ALA A 14 -4.90 -12.81 -18.19
C ALA A 14 -4.40 -12.30 -16.83
N VAL A 15 -4.07 -13.19 -15.89
CA VAL A 15 -3.50 -12.81 -14.58
C VAL A 15 -2.11 -12.19 -14.74
N ILE A 16 -1.26 -12.79 -15.57
CA ILE A 16 0.08 -12.26 -15.86
C ILE A 16 -0.03 -10.89 -16.53
N ALA A 17 -0.91 -10.73 -17.52
CA ALA A 17 -1.16 -9.43 -18.15
C ALA A 17 -1.66 -8.39 -17.15
N GLY A 18 -2.59 -8.77 -16.26
CA GLY A 18 -3.09 -7.90 -15.19
C GLY A 18 -1.98 -7.43 -14.23
N LEU A 19 -1.05 -8.33 -13.87
CA LEU A 19 0.08 -7.98 -13.01
C LEU A 19 1.06 -7.00 -13.67
N ILE A 20 1.28 -7.13 -14.99
CA ILE A 20 2.17 -6.22 -15.74
C ILE A 20 1.56 -4.81 -15.81
N ILE A 21 0.24 -4.70 -15.96
CA ILE A 21 -0.47 -3.41 -16.04
C ILE A 21 -0.52 -2.70 -14.68
N ALA A 22 -0.52 -3.44 -13.57
CA ALA A 22 -0.68 -2.87 -12.23
C ALA A 22 0.42 -1.87 -11.83
N GLY A 23 1.60 -1.92 -12.47
CA GLY A 23 2.69 -0.96 -12.27
C GLY A 23 3.20 -0.84 -10.81
N PRO A 24 4.32 -0.17 -10.56
CA PRO A 24 4.71 0.18 -9.20
C PRO A 24 3.77 1.26 -8.64
N VAL A 25 3.37 1.12 -7.37
CA VAL A 25 2.70 2.21 -6.63
C VAL A 25 3.64 3.42 -6.64
N SER A 26 3.19 4.48 -7.28
CA SER A 26 3.92 5.73 -7.39
C SER A 26 3.86 6.50 -6.08
N ALA A 27 4.89 7.29 -5.79
CA ALA A 27 4.89 8.19 -4.64
C ALA A 27 3.76 9.23 -4.77
N LEU A 28 3.26 9.68 -3.62
CA LEU A 28 2.19 10.68 -3.58
C LEU A 28 2.74 12.06 -4.00
N GLU A 29 2.02 12.77 -4.86
CA GLU A 29 2.39 14.14 -5.27
C GLU A 29 1.81 15.21 -4.35
N VAL A 30 2.35 16.42 -4.41
CA VAL A 30 1.83 17.57 -3.64
C VAL A 30 0.39 17.86 -4.05
N GLY A 31 -0.48 18.06 -3.06
CA GLY A 31 -1.90 18.33 -3.27
C GLY A 31 -2.77 17.08 -3.40
N GLN A 32 -2.18 15.89 -3.59
CA GLN A 32 -2.93 14.64 -3.50
C GLN A 32 -3.32 14.35 -2.05
N LYS A 33 -4.53 13.84 -1.86
CA LYS A 33 -5.04 13.47 -0.53
C LYS A 33 -4.18 12.34 0.04
N ALA A 34 -3.66 12.54 1.26
CA ALA A 34 -2.96 11.47 1.99
C ALA A 34 -3.88 10.24 2.19
N PRO A 35 -3.42 9.02 1.86
CA PRO A 35 -4.17 7.80 2.16
C PRO A 35 -4.47 7.67 3.66
N ASP A 36 -5.71 7.35 4.00
CA ASP A 36 -6.06 7.10 5.40
C ASP A 36 -5.47 5.75 5.86
N PHE A 37 -4.99 5.72 7.09
CA PHE A 37 -4.42 4.51 7.70
C PHE A 37 -4.76 4.44 9.17
N THR A 38 -4.76 3.20 9.68
CA THR A 38 -4.84 2.90 11.10
C THR A 38 -3.64 2.04 11.47
N LEU A 39 -2.83 2.50 12.41
CA LEU A 39 -1.62 1.83 12.86
C LEU A 39 -1.63 1.65 14.39
N ILE A 40 -0.94 0.62 14.86
CA ILE A 40 -0.66 0.45 16.28
C ILE A 40 0.57 1.30 16.62
N ALA A 41 0.40 2.25 17.53
CA ALA A 41 1.49 3.09 18.04
C ALA A 41 2.27 2.37 19.14
N PRO A 42 3.47 2.89 19.51
CA PRO A 42 4.16 2.45 20.72
C PRO A 42 3.22 2.45 21.93
N GLY A 43 3.24 1.38 22.72
CA GLY A 43 2.30 1.18 23.84
C GLY A 43 0.93 0.61 23.44
N GLY A 44 0.75 0.14 22.20
CA GLY A 44 -0.41 -0.67 21.78
C GLY A 44 -1.67 0.10 21.44
N LYS A 45 -1.66 1.44 21.54
CA LYS A 45 -2.82 2.27 21.18
C LYS A 45 -2.96 2.38 19.67
N GLN A 46 -4.20 2.32 19.17
CA GLN A 46 -4.47 2.60 17.76
C GLN A 46 -4.42 4.10 17.46
N VAL A 47 -3.83 4.44 16.34
CA VAL A 47 -3.79 5.79 15.77
C VAL A 47 -4.35 5.75 14.36
N LYS A 48 -5.27 6.66 14.06
CA LYS A 48 -5.88 6.83 12.74
C LYS A 48 -5.55 8.21 12.19
N LEU A 49 -5.11 8.30 10.94
CA LEU A 49 -4.70 9.57 10.32
C LEU A 49 -5.86 10.59 10.33
N ALA A 50 -7.07 10.18 9.93
CA ALA A 50 -8.24 11.06 9.94
C ALA A 50 -8.51 11.73 11.30
N ASN A 51 -8.28 11.02 12.41
CA ASN A 51 -8.48 11.56 13.76
C ASN A 51 -7.41 12.59 14.13
N LEU A 52 -6.20 12.46 13.60
CA LEU A 52 -5.12 13.43 13.83
C LEU A 52 -5.32 14.68 12.98
N LEU A 53 -5.72 14.52 11.72
CA LEU A 53 -6.03 15.63 10.82
C LEU A 53 -7.17 16.51 11.38
N GLY A 54 -8.14 15.91 12.07
CA GLY A 54 -9.19 16.66 12.77
C GLY A 54 -8.69 17.55 13.92
N LYS A 55 -7.44 17.37 14.37
CA LYS A 55 -6.81 18.15 15.45
C LYS A 55 -5.79 19.18 14.94
N GLY A 56 -5.38 19.10 13.68
CA GLY A 56 -4.43 20.02 13.07
C GLY A 56 -3.56 19.37 11.98
N PRO A 57 -2.57 20.12 11.46
CA PRO A 57 -1.62 19.60 10.48
C PRO A 57 -0.81 18.41 11.02
N VAL A 58 -0.51 17.45 10.14
CA VAL A 58 0.23 16.23 10.49
C VAL A 58 1.47 16.13 9.62
N VAL A 59 2.63 15.91 10.25
CA VAL A 59 3.88 15.57 9.57
C VAL A 59 4.12 14.08 9.72
N ILE A 60 4.36 13.38 8.61
CA ILE A 60 4.65 11.94 8.59
C ILE A 60 6.14 11.76 8.34
N TYR A 61 6.80 11.04 9.24
CA TYR A 61 8.20 10.65 9.09
C TYR A 61 8.33 9.14 9.24
N THR A 62 9.15 8.52 8.39
CA THR A 62 9.41 7.09 8.39
C THR A 62 10.90 6.82 8.54
N PHE A 63 11.25 5.70 9.15
CA PHE A 63 12.62 5.19 9.24
C PHE A 63 12.61 3.71 8.89
N ILE A 64 13.73 3.19 8.38
CA ILE A 64 13.80 1.80 7.91
C ILE A 64 13.81 0.81 9.09
N GLN A 65 14.61 1.11 10.11
CA GLN A 65 14.84 0.18 11.23
C GLN A 65 15.17 0.94 12.51
N ALA A 66 14.61 0.49 13.64
CA ALA A 66 14.96 1.00 14.95
C ALA A 66 16.36 0.52 15.37
N PHE A 67 17.08 1.31 16.16
CA PHE A 67 18.41 0.96 16.71
C PHE A 67 19.49 0.68 15.65
N SER A 68 19.42 1.34 14.49
CA SER A 68 20.49 1.27 13.48
C SER A 68 21.53 2.37 13.71
N ALA A 69 22.81 2.06 13.46
CA ALA A 69 23.88 3.06 13.52
C ALA A 69 23.75 4.05 12.35
N THR A 70 24.00 5.32 12.62
CA THR A 70 24.12 6.40 11.62
C THR A 70 25.42 6.32 10.84
#